data_AF-A0A075HKD0-F1
#
_entry.id   AF-A0A075HKD0-F1
#
_cell.length_a   1.000
_cell.length_b   1.000
_cell.length_c   1.000
_cell.angle_alpha   90.00
_cell.angle_beta   90.00
_cell.angle_gamma   90.00
#
_symmetry.space_group_name_H-M   'P 1'
#
loop_
_entity.id
_entity.type
_entity.pdbx_description
1 polymer ?
#
loop_
_entity_poly.entity_id
_entity_poly.type
_entity_poly.pdbx_seq_one_letter_code
_entity_poly.pdbx_strand_id
1 'polypeptide(L)'
;MNSGADESKNILDEVRSVLNLGKEADYKGMTAGPNVTKSEAIIIVEGRNDVRNLLKYDIKNAIATMGSGIMPELVELAKSKKTVTAFLDGDRGGKLLLMELEGEIGKSLTHVAFAPTSREVEHLEMKVVTKALSQKETAGKVVARIKTEINKDDDRAVGRGKESLIAPDEVKAWAGMLDGLKRNQAVIVQEDGSGSEPIGARTLETALADSTAAQGLVFAGKVTARIFDLASGAGIENVLGSSVGKVTRKSGVQAYSAEDL
;
A
#
# COMPACT_ATOMS: atom_id res chain seq x y z
N MET A 1 52.90 0.68 11.33
CA MET A 1 52.97 -0.34 10.26
C MET A 1 51.73 -1.22 10.39
N ASN A 2 50.69 -0.99 9.57
CA ASN A 2 49.50 -1.87 9.53
C ASN A 2 48.78 -1.83 8.15
N SER A 3 49.42 -1.26 7.11
CA SER A 3 48.79 -1.01 5.80
C SER A 3 48.66 -2.27 4.93
N GLY A 4 49.64 -3.18 4.95
CA GLY A 4 49.64 -4.36 4.07
C GLY A 4 48.60 -5.43 4.39
N ALA A 5 48.17 -5.55 5.66
CA ALA A 5 47.13 -6.49 6.07
C ALA A 5 45.71 -6.01 5.69
N ASP A 6 45.53 -4.68 5.61
CA ASP A 6 44.26 -4.05 5.22
C ASP A 6 44.09 -4.05 3.70
N GLU A 7 45.17 -3.77 2.94
CA GLU A 7 45.19 -3.91 1.48
C GLU A 7 44.90 -5.35 1.03
N SER A 8 45.49 -6.35 1.67
CA SER A 8 45.26 -7.77 1.32
C SER A 8 43.81 -8.21 1.56
N LYS A 9 43.16 -7.71 2.62
CA LYS A 9 41.74 -8.00 2.90
C LYS A 9 40.83 -7.32 1.87
N ASN A 10 41.10 -6.07 1.51
CA ASN A 10 40.35 -5.35 0.50
C ASN A 10 40.41 -6.05 -0.87
N ILE A 11 41.59 -6.55 -1.28
CA ILE A 11 41.74 -7.31 -2.53
C ILE A 11 40.91 -8.60 -2.51
N LEU A 12 40.91 -9.34 -1.40
CA LEU A 12 40.14 -10.58 -1.29
C LEU A 12 38.62 -10.33 -1.36
N ASP A 13 38.14 -9.25 -0.74
CA ASP A 13 36.73 -8.89 -0.77
C ASP A 13 36.31 -8.38 -2.15
N GLU A 14 37.18 -7.65 -2.85
CA GLU A 14 36.97 -7.22 -4.23
C GLU A 14 36.88 -8.41 -5.19
N VAL A 15 37.82 -9.36 -5.09
CA VAL A 15 37.81 -10.60 -5.88
C VAL A 15 36.53 -11.40 -5.62
N ARG A 16 36.11 -11.54 -4.35
CA ARG A 16 34.86 -12.23 -4.01
C ARG A 16 33.63 -11.54 -4.59
N SER A 17 33.57 -10.22 -4.52
CA SER A 17 32.49 -9.42 -5.10
C SER A 17 32.37 -9.68 -6.61
N VAL A 18 33.48 -9.63 -7.35
CA VAL A 18 33.50 -9.91 -8.80
C VAL A 18 33.04 -11.34 -9.11
N LEU A 19 33.56 -12.33 -8.39
CA LEU A 19 33.16 -13.73 -8.56
C LEU A 19 31.68 -13.98 -8.26
N ASN A 20 31.09 -13.21 -7.34
CA ASN A 20 29.69 -13.34 -7.00
C ASN A 20 28.76 -12.63 -8.00
N LEU A 21 29.17 -11.50 -8.55
CA LEU A 21 28.43 -10.82 -9.62
C LEU A 21 28.26 -11.70 -10.86
N GLY A 22 29.29 -12.51 -11.18
CA GLY A 22 29.21 -13.51 -12.26
C GLY A 22 28.19 -14.64 -12.03
N LYS A 23 27.54 -14.69 -10.86
CA LYS A 23 26.50 -15.68 -10.52
C LYS A 23 25.08 -15.16 -10.72
N GLU A 24 24.91 -13.96 -11.27
CA GLU A 24 23.61 -13.44 -11.71
C GLU A 24 22.90 -14.50 -12.57
N ALA A 25 21.64 -14.76 -12.26
CA ALA A 25 20.80 -15.73 -12.94
C ALA A 25 19.56 -15.05 -13.52
N ASP A 26 18.95 -15.69 -14.50
CA ASP A 26 17.63 -15.33 -15.01
C ASP A 26 16.58 -16.27 -14.41
N TYR A 27 15.50 -15.70 -13.87
CA TYR A 27 14.31 -16.44 -13.51
C TYR A 27 13.13 -15.93 -14.33
N LYS A 28 12.83 -16.62 -15.41
CA LYS A 28 11.67 -16.32 -16.28
C LYS A 28 11.65 -14.84 -16.73
N GLY A 29 12.82 -14.29 -17.09
CA GLY A 29 12.97 -12.88 -17.51
C GLY A 29 13.27 -11.88 -16.39
N MET A 30 13.25 -12.30 -15.13
CA MET A 30 13.66 -11.47 -13.98
C MET A 30 15.12 -11.71 -13.62
N THR A 31 15.84 -10.63 -13.30
CA THR A 31 17.18 -10.76 -12.70
C THR A 31 17.06 -11.38 -11.32
N ALA A 32 17.81 -12.44 -11.07
CA ALA A 32 17.79 -13.16 -9.80
C ALA A 32 19.19 -13.63 -9.36
N GLY A 33 19.29 -13.99 -8.09
CA GLY A 33 20.40 -14.77 -7.57
C GLY A 33 20.25 -16.26 -7.92
N PRO A 34 21.37 -17.00 -7.96
CA PRO A 34 21.39 -18.38 -8.46
C PRO A 34 20.62 -19.38 -7.57
N ASN A 35 20.28 -18.98 -6.34
CA ASN A 35 19.60 -19.84 -5.38
C ASN A 35 18.12 -19.50 -5.21
N VAL A 36 17.52 -18.63 -6.04
CA VAL A 36 16.12 -18.20 -5.86
C VAL A 36 15.12 -19.38 -5.92
N THR A 37 15.37 -20.36 -6.78
CA THR A 37 14.52 -21.55 -6.91
C THR A 37 14.77 -22.57 -5.80
N LYS A 38 16.03 -22.74 -5.38
CA LYS A 38 16.47 -23.76 -4.40
C LYS A 38 16.25 -23.35 -2.94
N SER A 39 16.28 -22.06 -2.64
CA SER A 39 16.14 -21.58 -1.26
C SER A 39 14.69 -21.67 -0.77
N GLU A 40 14.48 -21.99 0.51
CA GLU A 40 13.17 -21.89 1.16
C GLU A 40 12.78 -20.44 1.48
N ALA A 41 13.75 -19.51 1.41
CA ALA A 41 13.58 -18.09 1.63
C ALA A 41 14.05 -17.29 0.40
N ILE A 42 13.33 -16.23 0.04
CA ILE A 42 13.71 -15.30 -1.02
C ILE A 42 13.63 -13.85 -0.55
N ILE A 43 14.39 -12.97 -1.22
CA ILE A 43 14.34 -11.52 -1.03
C ILE A 43 13.89 -10.89 -2.35
N ILE A 44 12.77 -10.18 -2.33
CA ILE A 44 12.25 -9.42 -3.47
C ILE A 44 12.80 -8.00 -3.37
N VAL A 45 13.38 -7.50 -4.45
CA VAL A 45 13.92 -6.14 -4.60
C VAL A 45 13.33 -5.47 -5.83
N GLU A 46 13.48 -4.15 -5.96
CA GLU A 46 12.89 -3.39 -7.07
C GLU A 46 13.64 -3.64 -8.39
N GLY A 47 14.95 -3.47 -8.37
CA GLY A 47 15.78 -3.39 -9.56
C GLY A 47 16.82 -4.48 -9.70
N ARG A 48 17.34 -4.59 -10.93
CA ARG A 48 18.48 -5.44 -11.28
C ARG A 48 19.73 -5.10 -10.45
N ASN A 49 19.99 -3.82 -10.23
CA ASN A 49 21.19 -3.38 -9.51
C ASN A 49 21.13 -3.71 -8.01
N ASP A 50 19.94 -3.81 -7.44
CA ASP A 50 19.74 -4.29 -6.07
C ASP A 50 20.18 -5.75 -5.94
N VAL A 51 19.73 -6.62 -6.87
CA VAL A 51 20.14 -8.03 -6.92
C VAL A 51 21.66 -8.13 -7.02
N ARG A 52 22.28 -7.33 -7.88
CA ARG A 52 23.73 -7.28 -8.03
C ARG A 52 24.41 -6.83 -6.74
N ASN A 53 23.89 -5.79 -6.07
CA ASN A 53 24.47 -5.32 -4.82
C ASN A 53 24.39 -6.39 -3.73
N LEU A 54 23.27 -7.10 -3.63
CA LEU A 54 23.11 -8.23 -2.72
C LEU A 54 24.05 -9.39 -3.06
N LEU A 55 24.25 -9.71 -4.34
CA LEU A 55 25.20 -10.73 -4.77
C LEU A 55 26.63 -10.39 -4.38
N LYS A 56 27.07 -9.13 -4.49
CA LYS A 56 28.42 -8.71 -4.00
C LYS A 56 28.65 -9.13 -2.55
N TYR A 57 27.59 -9.20 -1.75
CA TYR A 57 27.60 -9.58 -0.33
C TYR A 57 27.22 -11.04 -0.07
N ASP A 58 27.31 -11.89 -1.09
CA ASP A 58 27.01 -13.33 -1.07
C ASP A 58 25.54 -13.68 -0.77
N ILE A 59 24.62 -12.72 -0.93
CA ILE A 59 23.18 -12.94 -0.80
C ILE A 59 22.65 -13.43 -2.15
N LYS A 60 22.47 -14.76 -2.27
CA LYS A 60 22.23 -15.47 -3.54
C LYS A 60 20.77 -15.79 -3.85
N ASN A 61 19.83 -15.37 -3.01
CA ASN A 61 18.40 -15.69 -3.09
C ASN A 61 17.53 -14.45 -3.35
N ALA A 62 18.11 -13.38 -3.89
CA ALA A 62 17.39 -12.17 -4.28
C ALA A 62 16.73 -12.32 -5.66
N ILE A 63 15.66 -11.59 -5.92
CA ILE A 63 14.98 -11.49 -7.23
C ILE A 63 14.37 -10.10 -7.42
N ALA A 64 14.52 -9.53 -8.61
CA ALA A 64 14.01 -8.20 -8.96
C ALA A 64 12.58 -8.25 -9.53
N THR A 65 11.77 -7.22 -9.26
CA THR A 65 10.45 -7.02 -9.89
C THR A 65 10.53 -6.40 -11.28
N MET A 66 11.70 -5.85 -11.66
CA MET A 66 12.02 -5.30 -12.99
C MET A 66 11.26 -4.01 -13.37
N GLY A 67 10.58 -3.35 -12.42
CA GLY A 67 10.01 -2.00 -12.59
C GLY A 67 8.80 -1.89 -13.53
N SER A 68 8.32 -2.99 -14.12
CA SER A 68 7.15 -3.02 -15.02
C SER A 68 5.92 -3.69 -14.40
N GLY A 69 5.81 -3.63 -13.07
CA GLY A 69 4.78 -4.31 -12.28
C GLY A 69 5.16 -5.74 -11.86
N ILE A 70 4.37 -6.33 -10.96
CA ILE A 70 4.64 -7.67 -10.41
C ILE A 70 4.27 -8.78 -11.38
N MET A 71 5.27 -9.53 -11.86
CA MET A 71 5.04 -10.67 -12.76
C MET A 71 4.32 -11.84 -12.05
N PRO A 72 3.34 -12.53 -12.68
CA PRO A 72 2.66 -13.70 -12.11
C PRO A 72 3.62 -14.80 -11.67
N GLU A 73 4.70 -14.99 -12.41
CA GLU A 73 5.79 -15.92 -12.12
C GLU A 73 6.45 -15.65 -10.76
N LEU A 74 6.59 -14.38 -10.37
CA LEU A 74 7.12 -14.00 -9.06
C LEU A 74 6.13 -14.34 -7.95
N VAL A 75 4.83 -14.14 -8.20
CA VAL A 75 3.76 -14.49 -7.27
C VAL A 75 3.72 -15.99 -7.00
N GLU A 76 3.78 -16.81 -8.06
CA GLU A 76 3.88 -18.27 -7.95
C GLU A 76 5.11 -18.69 -7.16
N LEU A 77 6.27 -18.11 -7.48
CA LEU A 77 7.51 -18.40 -6.78
C LEU A 77 7.38 -18.05 -5.31
N ALA A 78 6.89 -16.86 -4.97
CA ALA A 78 6.72 -16.40 -3.59
C ALA A 78 5.80 -17.33 -2.77
N LYS A 79 4.68 -17.77 -3.35
CA LYS A 79 3.75 -18.73 -2.72
C LYS A 79 4.39 -20.08 -2.40
N SER A 80 5.44 -20.48 -3.13
CA SER A 80 6.17 -21.73 -2.87
C SER A 80 7.19 -21.65 -1.73
N LYS A 81 7.45 -20.44 -1.17
CA LYS A 81 8.52 -20.21 -0.18
C LYS A 81 7.98 -20.14 1.24
N LYS A 82 8.81 -20.54 2.21
CA LYS A 82 8.52 -20.38 3.64
C LYS A 82 8.73 -18.94 4.11
N THR A 83 9.62 -18.21 3.46
CA THR A 83 9.93 -16.82 3.83
C THR A 83 10.10 -15.97 2.59
N VAL A 84 9.31 -14.91 2.50
CA VAL A 84 9.39 -13.92 1.42
C VAL A 84 9.58 -12.57 2.09
N THR A 85 10.75 -11.97 1.84
CA THR A 85 11.07 -10.64 2.35
C THR A 85 11.08 -9.64 1.20
N ALA A 86 10.30 -8.56 1.30
CA ALA A 86 10.52 -7.41 0.42
C ALA A 86 11.63 -6.53 1.03
N PHE A 87 12.70 -6.26 0.27
CA PHE A 87 13.73 -5.31 0.68
C PHE A 87 13.73 -4.13 -0.30
N LEU A 88 13.20 -3.01 0.18
CA LEU A 88 12.75 -1.90 -0.66
C LEU A 88 13.51 -0.62 -0.35
N ASP A 89 13.52 0.29 -1.32
CA ASP A 89 14.15 1.60 -1.17
C ASP A 89 13.47 2.45 -0.10
N GLY A 90 14.27 3.30 0.55
CA GLY A 90 13.84 4.11 1.70
C GLY A 90 13.06 5.36 1.30
N ASP A 91 12.37 5.33 0.17
CA ASP A 91 11.71 6.47 -0.46
C ASP A 91 10.20 6.21 -0.63
N ARG A 92 9.52 7.05 -1.44
CA ARG A 92 8.09 6.85 -1.72
C ARG A 92 7.86 5.72 -2.72
N GLY A 93 8.75 5.54 -3.70
CA GLY A 93 8.66 4.45 -4.68
C GLY A 93 8.64 3.08 -4.01
N GLY A 94 9.58 2.84 -3.10
CA GLY A 94 9.65 1.61 -2.31
C GLY A 94 8.39 1.36 -1.47
N LYS A 95 7.77 2.41 -0.90
CA LYS A 95 6.50 2.26 -0.17
C LYS A 95 5.34 1.86 -1.09
N LEU A 96 5.27 2.41 -2.30
CA LEU A 96 4.22 2.06 -3.27
C LEU A 96 4.40 0.64 -3.80
N LEU A 97 5.64 0.24 -4.09
CA LEU A 97 5.96 -1.12 -4.49
C LEU A 97 5.59 -2.14 -3.40
N LEU A 98 5.72 -1.78 -2.11
CA LEU A 98 5.22 -2.63 -1.02
C LEU A 98 3.71 -2.87 -1.11
N MET A 99 2.93 -1.85 -1.46
CA MET A 99 1.47 -1.98 -1.57
C MET A 99 1.10 -2.88 -2.75
N GLU A 100 1.80 -2.75 -3.88
CA GLU A 100 1.61 -3.63 -5.04
C GLU A 100 1.97 -5.09 -4.70
N LEU A 101 3.13 -5.31 -4.07
CA LEU A 101 3.55 -6.63 -3.61
C LEU A 101 2.57 -7.24 -2.62
N GLU A 102 2.02 -6.45 -1.68
CA GLU A 102 1.02 -6.95 -0.73
C GLU A 102 -0.29 -7.32 -1.43
N GLY A 103 -0.74 -6.55 -2.40
CA GLY A 103 -1.94 -6.84 -3.20
C GLY A 103 -1.81 -8.17 -3.98
N GLU A 104 -0.67 -8.38 -4.64
CA GLU A 104 -0.45 -9.52 -5.53
C GLU A 104 -0.02 -10.80 -4.79
N ILE A 105 0.89 -10.68 -3.81
CA ILE A 105 1.50 -11.81 -3.09
C ILE A 105 0.69 -12.17 -1.83
N GLY A 106 -0.02 -11.20 -1.25
CA GLY A 106 -0.86 -11.37 -0.08
C GLY A 106 -0.12 -11.96 1.13
N LYS A 107 -0.72 -12.96 1.78
CA LYS A 107 -0.20 -13.60 3.00
C LYS A 107 1.17 -14.29 2.82
N SER A 108 1.60 -14.54 1.58
CA SER A 108 2.91 -15.16 1.33
C SER A 108 4.06 -14.16 1.56
N LEU A 109 3.78 -12.84 1.53
CA LEU A 109 4.74 -11.82 1.92
C LEU A 109 4.89 -11.83 3.45
N THR A 110 6.01 -12.35 3.94
CA THR A 110 6.17 -12.59 5.39
C THR A 110 6.86 -11.43 6.10
N HIS A 111 7.85 -10.81 5.46
CA HIS A 111 8.65 -9.74 6.07
C HIS A 111 8.90 -8.58 5.12
N VAL A 112 9.21 -7.42 5.70
CA VAL A 112 9.61 -6.22 4.98
C VAL A 112 10.84 -5.63 5.65
N ALA A 113 11.80 -5.23 4.84
CA ALA A 113 12.93 -4.40 5.21
C ALA A 113 12.94 -3.16 4.29
N PHE A 114 13.32 -2.03 4.86
CA PHE A 114 13.55 -0.81 4.09
C PHE A 114 15.01 -0.41 4.19
N ALA A 115 15.55 0.10 3.09
CA ALA A 115 16.76 0.89 3.13
C ALA A 115 16.57 2.13 4.04
N PRO A 116 17.65 2.74 4.54
CA PRO A 116 17.55 4.00 5.26
C PRO A 116 16.80 5.07 4.46
N THR A 117 16.18 6.03 5.13
CA THR A 117 15.40 7.09 4.48
C THR A 117 16.20 7.75 3.35
N SER A 118 15.56 7.86 2.18
CA SER A 118 16.13 8.44 0.95
C SER A 118 17.38 7.73 0.44
N ARG A 119 17.54 6.43 0.72
CA ARG A 119 18.60 5.59 0.17
C ARG A 119 18.02 4.44 -0.65
N GLU A 120 18.74 4.11 -1.70
CA GLU A 120 18.43 3.01 -2.62
C GLU A 120 19.27 1.78 -2.26
N VAL A 121 18.68 0.59 -2.41
CA VAL A 121 19.31 -0.69 -2.08
C VAL A 121 20.59 -0.91 -2.90
N GLU A 122 20.62 -0.49 -4.17
CA GLU A 122 21.80 -0.59 -5.04
C GLU A 122 23.03 0.18 -4.55
N HIS A 123 22.84 1.16 -3.66
CA HIS A 123 23.90 2.03 -3.12
C HIS A 123 24.20 1.79 -1.64
N LEU A 124 23.71 0.70 -1.06
CA LEU A 124 23.98 0.35 0.34
C LEU A 124 25.28 -0.42 0.50
N GLU A 125 26.03 -0.10 1.55
CA GLU A 125 27.17 -0.90 2.00
C GLU A 125 26.71 -2.19 2.69
N MET A 126 27.57 -3.21 2.70
CA MET A 126 27.31 -4.52 3.32
C MET A 126 26.73 -4.39 4.74
N LYS A 127 27.34 -3.57 5.59
CA LYS A 127 26.90 -3.39 6.99
C LYS A 127 25.46 -2.87 7.07
N VAL A 128 25.06 -2.00 6.15
CA VAL A 128 23.70 -1.42 6.11
C VAL A 128 22.70 -2.46 5.59
N VAL A 129 23.05 -3.20 4.54
CA VAL A 129 22.25 -4.32 4.02
C VAL A 129 22.01 -5.36 5.10
N THR A 130 23.07 -5.83 5.76
CA THR A 130 22.98 -6.84 6.84
C THR A 130 22.11 -6.34 7.99
N LYS A 131 22.29 -5.08 8.40
CA LYS A 131 21.47 -4.47 9.46
C LYS A 131 20.00 -4.43 9.06
N ALA A 132 19.67 -3.91 7.89
CA ALA A 132 18.29 -3.81 7.41
C ALA A 132 17.59 -5.18 7.34
N LEU A 133 18.24 -6.19 6.75
CA LEU A 133 17.69 -7.55 6.64
C LEU A 133 17.59 -8.28 7.99
N SER A 134 18.49 -7.98 8.93
CA SER A 134 18.43 -8.52 10.30
C SER A 134 17.28 -7.90 11.10
N GLN A 135 16.96 -6.62 10.84
CA GLN A 135 15.91 -5.85 11.50
C GLN A 135 14.59 -5.84 10.73
N LYS A 136 14.42 -6.74 9.75
CA LYS A 136 13.16 -6.88 9.01
C LYS A 136 11.98 -7.11 9.94
N GLU A 137 10.86 -6.48 9.64
CA GLU A 137 9.63 -6.56 10.42
C GLU A 137 8.61 -7.45 9.70
N THR A 138 7.62 -7.98 10.44
CA THR A 138 6.52 -8.74 9.84
C THR A 138 5.72 -7.87 8.88
N ALA A 139 5.43 -8.38 7.68
CA ALA A 139 4.81 -7.61 6.61
C ALA A 139 3.48 -6.96 7.04
N GLY A 140 2.59 -7.70 7.70
CA GLY A 140 1.30 -7.15 8.15
C GLY A 140 1.42 -5.91 9.04
N LYS A 141 2.43 -5.86 9.93
CA LYS A 141 2.70 -4.70 10.79
C LYS A 141 3.15 -3.50 9.97
N VAL A 142 4.06 -3.71 9.02
CA VAL A 142 4.63 -2.65 8.19
C VAL A 142 3.60 -2.09 7.21
N VAL A 143 2.84 -2.97 6.57
CA VAL A 143 1.76 -2.61 5.63
C VAL A 143 0.69 -1.78 6.33
N ALA A 144 0.23 -2.17 7.52
CA ALA A 144 -0.74 -1.40 8.28
C ALA A 144 -0.23 0.02 8.63
N ARG A 145 1.05 0.13 9.01
CA ARG A 145 1.71 1.42 9.29
C ARG A 145 1.75 2.30 8.04
N ILE A 146 2.20 1.75 6.90
CA ILE A 146 2.34 2.50 5.64
C ILE A 146 0.98 2.90 5.06
N LYS A 147 -0.03 2.03 5.08
CA LYS A 147 -1.41 2.38 4.68
C LYS A 147 -1.92 3.58 5.49
N THR A 148 -1.62 3.64 6.78
CA THR A 148 -1.98 4.78 7.63
C THR A 148 -1.21 6.05 7.28
N GLU A 149 0.07 5.95 6.93
CA GLU A 149 0.88 7.10 6.48
C GLU A 149 0.38 7.64 5.15
N ILE A 150 0.13 6.78 4.17
CA ILE A 150 -0.39 7.16 2.85
C ILE A 150 -1.75 7.84 3.00
N ASN A 151 -2.67 7.26 3.78
CA ASN A 151 -3.98 7.88 4.02
C ASN A 151 -3.86 9.27 4.68
N LYS A 152 -2.90 9.46 5.60
CA LYS A 152 -2.64 10.76 6.23
C LYS A 152 -2.02 11.77 5.27
N ASP A 153 -1.16 11.33 4.36
CA ASP A 153 -0.54 12.18 3.35
C ASP A 153 -1.55 12.56 2.25
N ASP A 154 -2.43 11.64 1.87
CA ASP A 154 -3.57 11.94 0.99
C ASP A 154 -4.51 12.94 1.68
N ASP A 155 -4.87 12.73 2.95
CA ASP A 155 -5.64 13.67 3.78
C ASP A 155 -4.94 15.05 3.90
N ARG A 156 -3.61 15.11 3.79
CA ARG A 156 -2.81 16.35 3.84
C ARG A 156 -2.70 17.00 2.46
N ALA A 157 -2.63 16.21 1.40
CA ALA A 157 -2.55 16.66 0.01
C ALA A 157 -3.89 17.14 -0.55
N VAL A 158 -5.02 16.59 -0.08
CA VAL A 158 -6.37 17.10 -0.42
C VAL A 158 -6.71 18.43 0.24
N GLY A 159 -5.84 18.96 1.10
CA GLY A 159 -6.02 20.26 1.74
C GLY A 159 -7.21 20.29 2.71
N ARG A 160 -7.06 21.02 3.81
CA ARG A 160 -8.23 21.51 4.58
C ARG A 160 -8.91 22.66 3.82
N GLY A 161 -9.14 22.48 2.53
CA GLY A 161 -9.69 23.48 1.63
C GLY A 161 -11.20 23.55 1.78
N LYS A 162 -11.72 24.73 2.08
CA LYS A 162 -13.03 25.13 1.58
C LYS A 162 -12.90 25.16 0.04
N GLU A 163 -13.11 24.03 -0.62
CA GLU A 163 -13.59 24.06 -2.00
C GLU A 163 -15.08 23.73 -1.91
N SER A 164 -15.90 24.68 -2.33
CA SER A 164 -17.27 24.38 -2.73
C SER A 164 -17.14 23.44 -3.93
N LEU A 165 -17.34 22.15 -3.65
CA LEU A 165 -17.31 21.10 -4.65
C LEU A 165 -18.70 21.06 -5.23
N ILE A 166 -18.87 21.52 -6.46
CA ILE A 166 -20.11 21.26 -7.22
C ILE A 166 -20.29 19.74 -7.21
N ALA A 167 -21.39 19.26 -6.62
CA ALA A 167 -21.66 17.85 -6.53
C ALA A 167 -21.72 17.22 -7.95
N PRO A 168 -21.16 16.01 -8.16
CA PRO A 168 -21.38 15.25 -9.38
C PRO A 168 -22.88 15.07 -9.64
N ASP A 169 -23.28 14.93 -10.91
CA ASP A 169 -24.69 14.83 -11.27
C ASP A 169 -25.40 13.62 -10.63
N GLU A 170 -24.65 12.55 -10.38
CA GLU A 170 -25.10 11.39 -9.60
C GLU A 170 -25.50 11.77 -8.17
N VAL A 171 -24.66 12.56 -7.48
CA VAL A 171 -24.92 13.01 -6.10
C VAL A 171 -26.06 14.03 -6.06
N LYS A 172 -26.17 14.89 -7.09
CA LYS A 172 -27.31 15.83 -7.23
C LYS A 172 -28.63 15.09 -7.34
N ALA A 173 -28.67 13.96 -8.03
CA ALA A 173 -29.88 13.15 -8.14
C ALA A 173 -30.37 12.60 -6.79
N TRP A 174 -29.49 12.52 -5.77
CA TRP A 174 -29.84 12.03 -4.44
C TRP A 174 -30.54 13.07 -3.55
N ALA A 175 -30.62 14.33 -3.99
CA ALA A 175 -31.25 15.42 -3.24
C ALA A 175 -32.66 15.06 -2.73
N GLY A 176 -33.49 14.48 -3.61
CA GLY A 176 -34.86 14.10 -3.26
C GLY A 176 -34.95 13.00 -2.21
N MET A 177 -33.90 12.18 -2.06
CA MET A 177 -33.84 11.16 -1.01
C MET A 177 -33.58 11.77 0.37
N LEU A 178 -32.96 12.97 0.42
CA LEU A 178 -32.68 13.66 1.67
C LEU A 178 -33.93 14.30 2.28
N ASP A 179 -34.81 14.85 1.43
CA ASP A 179 -36.02 15.58 1.84
C ASP A 179 -37.04 14.69 2.59
N GLY A 180 -37.06 13.39 2.30
CA GLY A 180 -37.97 12.42 2.92
C GLY A 180 -37.53 11.91 4.30
N LEU A 181 -36.34 12.28 4.78
CA LEU A 181 -35.71 11.68 5.95
C LEU A 181 -35.88 12.48 7.23
N LYS A 182 -36.13 11.77 8.33
CA LYS A 182 -36.06 12.35 9.69
C LYS A 182 -34.61 12.49 10.11
N ARG A 183 -34.36 13.40 11.05
CA ARG A 183 -33.02 13.68 11.61
C ARG A 183 -32.29 12.39 12.03
N ASN A 184 -31.04 12.26 11.60
CA ASN A 184 -30.14 11.12 11.79
C ASN A 184 -30.62 9.81 11.15
N GLN A 185 -31.52 9.87 10.17
CA GLN A 185 -31.77 8.75 9.27
C GLN A 185 -30.81 8.79 8.08
N ALA A 186 -30.64 7.64 7.46
CA ALA A 186 -29.82 7.47 6.27
C ALA A 186 -30.56 6.64 5.22
N VAL A 187 -30.16 6.80 3.97
CA VAL A 187 -30.54 5.95 2.84
C VAL A 187 -29.26 5.49 2.17
N ILE A 188 -29.14 4.19 1.96
CA ILE A 188 -28.05 3.60 1.16
C ILE A 188 -28.50 3.68 -0.29
N VAL A 189 -27.68 4.30 -1.13
CA VAL A 189 -27.90 4.37 -2.58
C VAL A 189 -27.19 3.20 -3.24
N GLN A 190 -27.92 2.43 -4.02
CA GLN A 190 -27.40 1.27 -4.76
C GLN A 190 -26.89 1.70 -6.15
N GLU A 191 -26.14 0.82 -6.82
CA GLU A 191 -25.60 1.06 -8.18
C GLU A 191 -26.65 1.43 -9.24
N ASP A 192 -27.91 1.02 -9.07
CA ASP A 192 -29.01 1.37 -9.98
C ASP A 192 -29.61 2.76 -9.71
N GLY A 193 -29.05 3.50 -8.75
CA GLY A 193 -29.52 4.81 -8.31
C GLY A 193 -30.73 4.76 -7.39
N SER A 194 -31.21 3.58 -6.99
CA SER A 194 -32.30 3.44 -6.03
C SER A 194 -31.83 3.59 -4.58
N GLY A 195 -32.71 4.11 -3.73
CA GLY A 195 -32.46 4.26 -2.30
C GLY A 195 -33.09 3.13 -1.49
N SER A 196 -32.39 2.68 -0.44
CA SER A 196 -32.97 1.82 0.59
C SER A 196 -34.12 2.50 1.35
N GLU A 197 -34.87 1.71 2.12
CA GLU A 197 -35.74 2.26 3.16
C GLU A 197 -34.95 3.11 4.19
N PRO A 198 -35.56 4.11 4.85
CA PRO A 198 -34.89 4.94 5.83
C PRO A 198 -34.32 4.16 7.03
N ILE A 199 -33.01 4.25 7.23
CA ILE A 199 -32.26 3.52 8.25
C ILE A 199 -31.90 4.47 9.39
N GLY A 200 -32.13 4.07 10.63
CA GLY A 200 -31.71 4.85 11.79
C GLY A 200 -30.20 4.75 12.05
N ALA A 201 -29.59 5.80 12.59
CA ALA A 201 -28.14 5.84 12.92
C ALA A 201 -27.62 4.72 13.84
N ARG A 202 -28.50 3.97 14.52
CA ARG A 202 -28.13 2.81 15.36
C ARG A 202 -27.95 1.53 14.56
N THR A 203 -28.74 1.33 13.52
CA THR A 203 -28.73 0.12 12.68
C THR A 203 -27.97 0.32 11.38
N LEU A 204 -27.56 1.56 11.09
CA LEU A 204 -26.84 1.93 9.87
C LEU A 204 -25.57 1.10 9.64
N GLU A 205 -24.81 0.83 10.70
CA GLU A 205 -23.58 0.03 10.61
C GLU A 205 -23.85 -1.40 10.14
N THR A 206 -24.86 -2.06 10.72
CA THR A 206 -25.28 -3.40 10.30
C THR A 206 -25.82 -3.39 8.88
N ALA A 207 -26.67 -2.42 8.54
CA ALA A 207 -27.26 -2.35 7.21
C ALA A 207 -26.22 -2.07 6.10
N LEU A 208 -25.18 -1.29 6.41
CA LEU A 208 -24.07 -1.05 5.49
C LEU A 208 -23.20 -2.30 5.32
N ALA A 209 -22.97 -3.06 6.40
CA ALA A 209 -22.23 -4.32 6.33
C ALA A 209 -22.97 -5.41 5.53
N ASP A 210 -24.30 -5.39 5.55
CA ASP A 210 -25.15 -6.33 4.82
C ASP A 210 -25.40 -5.90 3.35
N SER A 211 -25.02 -4.67 2.97
CA SER A 211 -25.19 -4.18 1.60
C SER A 211 -24.00 -4.54 0.73
N THR A 212 -24.24 -5.18 -0.41
CA THR A 212 -23.19 -5.65 -1.33
C THR A 212 -22.99 -4.75 -2.56
N ALA A 213 -23.85 -3.75 -2.77
CA ALA A 213 -23.88 -2.92 -3.98
C ALA A 213 -24.07 -1.42 -3.67
N ALA A 214 -23.62 -0.98 -2.50
CA ALA A 214 -23.78 0.40 -2.07
C ALA A 214 -22.83 1.33 -2.83
N GLN A 215 -23.39 2.23 -3.64
CA GLN A 215 -22.67 3.26 -4.38
C GLN A 215 -22.57 4.58 -3.61
N GLY A 216 -23.57 4.88 -2.76
CA GLY A 216 -23.69 6.17 -2.09
C GLY A 216 -24.39 6.09 -0.73
N LEU A 217 -24.24 7.14 0.07
CA LEU A 217 -24.95 7.28 1.34
C LEU A 217 -25.57 8.67 1.46
N VAL A 218 -26.88 8.73 1.66
CA VAL A 218 -27.59 9.96 1.99
C VAL A 218 -27.85 9.96 3.50
N PHE A 219 -27.51 11.04 4.20
CA PHE A 219 -27.63 11.14 5.65
C PHE A 219 -28.29 12.45 6.08
N ALA A 220 -29.44 12.33 6.75
CA ALA A 220 -30.21 13.46 7.27
C ALA A 220 -29.61 14.03 8.56
N GLY A 221 -28.37 14.49 8.49
CA GLY A 221 -27.64 15.09 9.59
C GLY A 221 -26.30 15.65 9.15
N LYS A 222 -25.50 16.07 10.13
CA LYS A 222 -24.15 16.54 9.86
C LYS A 222 -23.23 15.36 9.57
N VAL A 223 -22.47 15.41 8.49
CA VAL A 223 -21.44 14.40 8.21
C VAL A 223 -20.31 14.54 9.24
N THR A 224 -20.19 13.52 10.10
CA THR A 224 -19.18 13.45 11.17
C THR A 224 -18.13 12.40 10.86
N ALA A 225 -17.05 12.35 11.63
CA ALA A 225 -16.02 11.31 11.51
C ALA A 225 -16.60 9.89 11.47
N ARG A 226 -17.64 9.62 12.29
CA ARG A 226 -18.34 8.33 12.30
C ARG A 226 -19.00 8.00 10.95
N ILE A 227 -19.60 8.98 10.28
CA ILE A 227 -20.24 8.76 8.98
C ILE A 227 -19.21 8.46 7.91
N PHE A 228 -18.08 9.17 7.91
CA PHE A 228 -16.95 8.86 7.04
C PHE A 228 -16.42 7.44 7.27
N ASP A 229 -16.26 7.04 8.53
CA ASP A 229 -15.73 5.71 8.88
C ASP A 229 -16.70 4.60 8.45
N LEU A 230 -18.01 4.81 8.63
CA LEU A 230 -19.06 3.87 8.19
C LEU A 230 -19.12 3.74 6.66
N ALA A 231 -19.10 4.86 5.93
CA ALA A 231 -19.12 4.87 4.48
C ALA A 231 -17.86 4.19 3.91
N SER A 232 -16.69 4.55 4.43
CA SER A 232 -15.40 3.97 4.02
C SER A 232 -15.35 2.46 4.28
N GLY A 233 -15.82 2.01 5.45
CA GLY A 233 -15.90 0.58 5.79
C GLY A 233 -16.84 -0.21 4.87
N ALA A 234 -17.82 0.46 4.26
CA ALA A 234 -18.75 -0.12 3.30
C ALA A 234 -18.30 0.04 1.84
N GLY A 235 -17.12 0.63 1.58
CA GLY A 235 -16.62 0.90 0.22
C GLY A 235 -17.34 2.05 -0.50
N ILE A 236 -18.10 2.88 0.22
CA ILE A 236 -18.85 4.01 -0.35
C ILE A 236 -17.93 5.22 -0.50
N GLU A 237 -17.84 5.76 -1.72
CA GLU A 237 -16.96 6.90 -2.02
C GLU A 237 -17.64 8.27 -1.80
N ASN A 238 -18.97 8.34 -1.86
CA ASN A 238 -19.70 9.61 -1.83
C ASN A 238 -20.82 9.61 -0.76
N VAL A 239 -20.88 10.69 0.04
CA VAL A 239 -21.89 10.90 1.07
C VAL A 239 -22.58 12.25 0.86
N LEU A 240 -23.92 12.27 0.78
CA LEU A 240 -24.72 13.49 0.80
C LEU A 240 -25.31 13.70 2.20
N GLY A 241 -24.94 14.79 2.87
CA GLY A 241 -25.44 15.16 4.19
C GLY A 241 -26.34 16.39 4.17
N SER A 242 -27.15 16.58 5.23
CA SER A 242 -27.82 17.87 5.44
C SER A 242 -26.84 19.02 5.66
N SER A 243 -25.66 18.72 6.21
CA SER A 243 -24.55 19.68 6.31
C SER A 243 -23.22 18.92 6.41
N VAL A 244 -22.15 19.56 5.95
CA VAL A 244 -20.79 19.02 6.08
C VAL A 244 -20.00 19.86 7.07
N GLY A 245 -19.13 19.22 7.85
CA GLY A 245 -18.24 19.90 8.79
C GLY A 245 -17.10 20.63 8.09
N LYS A 246 -16.09 21.04 8.86
CA LYS A 246 -14.82 21.56 8.30
C LYS A 246 -14.04 20.52 7.50
N VAL A 247 -14.39 19.25 7.65
CA VAL A 247 -13.81 18.11 6.95
C VAL A 247 -14.85 17.67 5.94
N THR A 248 -14.54 17.89 4.67
CA THR A 248 -15.37 17.51 3.52
C THR A 248 -14.91 16.19 2.92
N ARG A 249 -13.66 15.77 3.13
CA ARG A 249 -13.12 14.49 2.68
C ARG A 249 -12.36 13.78 3.78
N LYS A 250 -12.51 12.46 3.90
CA LYS A 250 -11.76 11.62 4.85
C LYS A 250 -11.82 10.15 4.43
N SER A 251 -10.71 9.42 4.53
CA SER A 251 -10.65 7.96 4.30
C SER A 251 -11.18 7.53 2.91
N GLY A 252 -10.84 8.30 1.87
CA GLY A 252 -11.31 8.05 0.49
C GLY A 252 -12.73 8.55 0.21
N VAL A 253 -13.50 8.91 1.23
CA VAL A 253 -14.91 9.32 1.11
C VAL A 253 -15.03 10.84 0.99
N GLN A 254 -15.79 11.29 0.00
CA GLN A 254 -16.16 12.69 -0.22
C GLN A 254 -17.56 12.96 0.31
N ALA A 255 -17.70 14.02 1.11
CA ALA A 255 -18.97 14.49 1.63
C ALA A 255 -19.41 15.78 0.92
N TYR A 256 -20.68 15.81 0.55
CA TYR A 256 -21.39 16.95 -0.02
C TYR A 256 -22.54 17.34 0.91
N SER A 257 -22.92 18.61 0.89
CA SER A 257 -24.11 19.12 1.57
C SER A 257 -25.20 19.49 0.57
N ALA A 258 -26.41 19.69 1.06
CA ALA A 258 -27.50 20.23 0.24
C ALA A 258 -27.19 21.62 -0.37
N GLU A 259 -26.25 22.36 0.21
CA GLU A 259 -25.78 23.65 -0.30
C GLU A 259 -24.78 23.50 -1.47
N ASP A 260 -24.26 22.28 -1.69
CA ASP A 260 -23.26 21.96 -2.73
C ASP A 260 -23.90 21.33 -4.00
N LEU A 261 -25.22 21.15 -4.01
CA LEU A 261 -26.01 20.52 -5.10
C LEU A 261 -26.34 21.48 -6.25
#